data_AF-A0A661UUK0-F1
#
_entry.id   AF-A0A661UUK0-F1
#
_cell.length_a   1.000
_cell.length_b   1.000
_cell.length_c   1.000
_cell.angle_alpha   90.00
_cell.angle_beta   90.00
_cell.angle_gamma   90.00
#
_symmetry.space_group_name_H-M   'P 1'
#
loop_
_entity.id
_entity.type
_entity.pdbx_description
1 polymer ?
#
loop_
_entity_poly.entity_id
_entity_poly.type
_entity_poly.pdbx_seq_one_letter_code
_entity_poly.pdbx_strand_id
1 'polypeptide(L)'
;MRSAPPHPGRLVSGAAFCVLLLAIAAFLLVRPPAQASTQPEFLLPWQHGETWLTGAAGFHNANNAIDFFPPDTPLSMGVKCEGDPDWVFEESSYYVLSSAPGVVVQASNASVLIDHGGGWRSRHYHMTGFVVEVDDYVAAGQRLARPSTLGFCSSGPHNHFWIEGPNGETTADVTLSGIPATEIGINEYYSATFNFEPGGGASPPPAPTATPSGPLRGDANCDGRVDASDATTVLWIIAGQTDPECGTVTADTDCDGLITIEDARNTLLHVPTLSVLPAPACPAPAPTPEPTPTVAPTPTPTAPSVTPPPTRAP
;
A
#
# COMPACT_ATOMS: atom_id res chain seq x y z
N MET A 1 61.62 64.59 12.84
CA MET A 1 60.18 64.26 12.94
C MET A 1 60.07 62.74 12.91
N ARG A 2 59.50 62.13 13.96
CA ARG A 2 59.59 60.69 14.25
C ARG A 2 58.60 59.91 13.36
N SER A 3 59.11 58.98 12.56
CA SER A 3 58.32 58.03 11.77
C SER A 3 57.89 56.83 12.64
N ALA A 4 56.60 56.50 12.62
CA ALA A 4 56.02 55.37 13.33
C ALA A 4 56.48 54.00 12.74
N PRO A 5 56.54 52.93 13.54
CA PRO A 5 56.84 51.58 13.06
C PRO A 5 55.59 50.86 12.51
N PRO A 6 55.76 49.88 11.60
CA PRO A 6 54.66 49.16 10.98
C PRO A 6 54.13 48.01 11.86
N HIS A 7 52.82 47.73 11.75
CA HIS A 7 52.15 46.59 12.37
C HIS A 7 52.41 45.27 11.62
N PRO A 8 52.58 44.14 12.32
CA PRO A 8 52.66 42.82 11.69
C PRO A 8 51.26 42.27 11.36
N GLY A 9 51.03 41.96 10.09
CA GLY A 9 49.86 41.24 9.61
C GLY A 9 49.91 39.75 9.98
N ARG A 10 48.87 39.26 10.65
CA ARG A 10 48.65 37.83 10.91
C ARG A 10 48.02 37.19 9.68
N LEU A 11 48.76 36.29 9.02
CA LEU A 11 48.23 35.25 8.14
C LEU A 11 47.76 34.08 9.01
N VAL A 12 46.46 33.79 9.05
CA VAL A 12 45.94 32.55 9.64
C VAL A 12 45.35 31.67 8.53
N SER A 13 46.15 30.64 8.23
CA SER A 13 45.90 29.36 7.56
C SER A 13 44.45 28.99 7.18
N GLY A 14 44.15 28.96 5.88
CA GLY A 14 42.90 28.49 5.28
C GLY A 14 42.82 26.97 5.01
N ALA A 15 43.73 26.16 5.56
CA ALA A 15 43.81 24.73 5.25
C ALA A 15 42.95 23.82 6.14
N ALA A 16 42.44 24.31 7.28
CA ALA A 16 41.67 23.49 8.22
C ALA A 16 40.18 23.35 7.88
N PHE A 17 39.63 24.22 7.03
CA PHE A 17 38.18 24.26 6.74
C PHE A 17 37.75 23.29 5.63
N CYS A 18 38.66 22.89 4.72
CA CYS A 18 38.31 21.99 3.61
C CYS A 18 38.18 20.52 4.02
N VAL A 19 38.87 20.06 5.08
CA VAL A 19 38.81 18.65 5.49
C VAL A 19 37.53 18.33 6.27
N LEU A 20 36.95 19.31 6.99
CA LEU A 20 35.72 19.12 7.76
C LEU A 20 34.46 19.10 6.88
N LEU A 21 34.43 19.86 5.77
CA LEU A 21 33.32 19.88 4.82
C LEU A 21 33.20 18.59 3.98
N LEU A 22 34.32 17.91 3.69
CA LEU A 22 34.32 16.62 2.98
C LEU A 22 33.83 15.46 3.87
N ALA A 23 34.06 15.51 5.18
CA ALA A 23 33.61 14.47 6.10
C ALA A 23 32.08 14.51 6.35
N ILE A 24 31.45 15.70 6.30
CA ILE A 24 30.01 15.86 6.46
C ILE A 24 29.25 15.46 5.18
N ALA A 25 29.82 15.72 4.00
CA ALA A 25 29.24 15.29 2.72
C ALA A 25 29.24 13.76 2.55
N ALA A 26 30.24 13.06 3.11
CA ALA A 26 30.33 11.59 3.05
C ALA A 26 29.32 10.88 3.98
N PHE A 27 28.87 11.52 5.06
CA PHE A 27 27.89 10.94 5.99
C PHE A 27 26.43 11.11 5.53
N LEU A 28 26.16 12.00 4.56
CA LEU A 28 24.82 12.27 4.02
C LEU A 28 24.41 11.38 2.84
N LEU A 29 25.29 10.50 2.36
CA LEU A 29 25.01 9.60 1.22
C LEU A 29 24.84 8.12 1.60
N VAL A 30 25.03 7.75 2.87
CA VAL A 30 24.72 6.40 3.35
C VAL A 30 23.25 6.34 3.72
N ARG A 31 22.38 6.11 2.73
CA ARG A 31 21.01 5.69 3.02
C ARG A 31 21.08 4.36 3.77
N PRO A 32 20.44 4.21 4.94
CA PRO A 32 20.29 2.90 5.55
C PRO A 32 19.64 1.98 4.51
N PRO A 33 20.03 0.69 4.44
CA PRO A 33 19.34 -0.26 3.57
C PRO A 33 17.85 -0.19 3.92
N ALA A 34 17.00 -0.01 2.91
CA ALA A 34 15.56 -0.10 3.09
C ALA A 34 15.29 -1.43 3.80
N GLN A 35 14.71 -1.37 5.01
CA GLN A 35 14.29 -2.58 5.69
C GLN A 35 13.31 -3.29 4.75
N ALA A 36 13.65 -4.52 4.34
CA ALA A 36 12.72 -5.35 3.61
C ALA A 36 11.44 -5.44 4.45
N SER A 37 10.32 -5.00 3.88
CA SER A 37 9.03 -5.11 4.58
C SER A 37 8.75 -6.57 4.84
N THR A 38 8.47 -6.91 6.09
CA THR A 38 8.06 -8.27 6.47
C THR A 38 6.84 -8.68 5.65
N GLN A 39 6.84 -9.93 5.17
CA GLN A 39 5.70 -10.49 4.45
C GLN A 39 4.45 -10.50 5.33
N PRO A 40 3.27 -10.10 4.82
CA PRO A 40 2.01 -10.36 5.49
C PRO A 40 1.78 -11.85 5.71
N GLU A 41 1.05 -12.19 6.78
CA GLU A 41 0.53 -13.54 6.97
C GLU A 41 -0.60 -13.78 5.97
N PHE A 42 -0.26 -14.37 4.84
CA PHE A 42 -1.23 -14.75 3.83
C PHE A 42 -1.89 -16.07 4.20
N LEU A 43 -3.21 -16.13 4.02
CA LEU A 43 -4.03 -17.31 4.23
C LEU A 43 -4.61 -17.80 2.89
N LEU A 44 -4.96 -19.08 2.83
CA LEU A 44 -5.70 -19.62 1.69
C LEU A 44 -7.05 -18.87 1.54
N PRO A 45 -7.40 -18.39 0.33
CA PRO A 45 -8.46 -17.40 0.14
C PRO A 45 -9.88 -17.98 0.12
N TRP A 46 -10.21 -18.92 1.00
CA TRP A 46 -11.54 -19.50 1.12
C TRP A 46 -11.90 -19.86 2.56
N GLN A 47 -13.20 -20.08 2.80
CA GLN A 47 -13.75 -20.26 4.14
C GLN A 47 -13.18 -21.49 4.85
N HIS A 48 -13.12 -21.42 6.18
CA HIS A 48 -12.73 -22.54 7.01
C HIS A 48 -13.60 -23.78 6.72
N GLY A 49 -12.95 -24.95 6.69
CA GLY A 49 -13.60 -26.23 6.44
C GLY A 49 -13.85 -26.52 4.97
N GLU A 50 -13.80 -25.51 4.09
CA GLU A 50 -13.86 -25.72 2.65
C GLU A 50 -12.55 -26.28 2.12
N THR A 51 -12.67 -27.12 1.09
CA THR A 51 -11.55 -27.80 0.46
C THR A 51 -11.53 -27.50 -1.03
N TRP A 52 -10.49 -26.81 -1.51
CA TRP A 52 -10.36 -26.43 -2.91
C TRP A 52 -9.25 -27.28 -3.55
N LEU A 53 -9.37 -27.50 -4.86
CA LEU A 53 -8.39 -28.23 -5.64
C LEU A 53 -7.37 -27.28 -6.24
N THR A 54 -6.09 -27.63 -6.22
CA THR A 54 -5.05 -26.92 -6.97
C THR A 54 -5.00 -27.41 -8.41
N GLY A 55 -4.86 -26.48 -9.37
CA GLY A 55 -4.79 -26.81 -10.79
C GLY A 55 -3.63 -27.73 -11.15
N ALA A 56 -3.79 -28.43 -12.29
CA ALA A 56 -2.75 -29.32 -12.82
C ALA A 56 -1.47 -28.59 -13.25
N ALA A 57 -1.52 -27.27 -13.42
CA ALA A 57 -0.40 -26.44 -13.82
C ALA A 57 0.51 -26.02 -12.65
N GLY A 58 0.05 -26.15 -11.40
CA GLY A 58 0.78 -25.63 -10.23
C GLY A 58 1.11 -24.16 -10.38
N PHE A 59 2.33 -23.77 -9.99
CA PHE A 59 2.88 -22.45 -10.34
C PHE A 59 3.21 -22.37 -11.82
N HIS A 60 2.59 -21.43 -12.54
CA HIS A 60 2.77 -21.31 -13.99
C HIS A 60 3.17 -19.91 -14.46
N ASN A 61 3.70 -19.86 -15.68
CA ASN A 61 4.35 -18.69 -16.29
C ASN A 61 3.46 -17.46 -16.46
N ALA A 62 2.15 -17.59 -16.30
CA ALA A 62 1.25 -16.46 -16.17
C ALA A 62 1.32 -15.92 -14.73
N ASN A 63 2.29 -15.04 -14.50
CA ASN A 63 2.50 -14.32 -13.23
C ASN A 63 2.99 -15.17 -12.05
N ASN A 64 3.53 -16.37 -12.30
CA ASN A 64 3.91 -17.29 -11.22
C ASN A 64 2.71 -17.48 -10.26
N ALA A 65 1.55 -17.75 -10.86
CA ALA A 65 0.30 -17.89 -10.16
C ALA A 65 -0.02 -19.36 -9.90
N ILE A 66 -0.92 -19.58 -8.95
CA ILE A 66 -1.51 -20.87 -8.63
C ILE A 66 -3.03 -20.79 -8.81
N ASP A 67 -3.59 -21.83 -9.41
CA ASP A 67 -5.02 -21.93 -9.64
C ASP A 67 -5.70 -22.71 -8.51
N PHE A 68 -6.71 -22.08 -7.89
CA PHE A 68 -7.56 -22.74 -6.90
C PHE A 68 -8.98 -22.91 -7.45
N PHE A 69 -9.39 -24.17 -7.58
CA PHE A 69 -10.70 -24.58 -8.09
C PHE A 69 -11.66 -24.85 -6.91
N PRO A 70 -12.77 -24.10 -6.77
CA PRO A 70 -13.77 -24.36 -5.75
C PRO A 70 -14.47 -25.71 -5.95
N PRO A 71 -15.10 -26.28 -4.90
CA PRO A 71 -15.71 -27.61 -4.92
C PRO A 71 -16.76 -27.85 -6.02
N ASP A 72 -17.43 -26.79 -6.47
CA ASP A 72 -18.48 -26.86 -7.48
C ASP A 72 -17.95 -26.72 -8.92
N THR A 73 -16.62 -26.65 -9.10
CA THR A 73 -16.03 -26.51 -10.43
C THR A 73 -16.04 -27.82 -11.20
N PRO A 74 -16.51 -27.84 -12.46
CA PRO A 74 -16.38 -29.02 -13.30
C PRO A 74 -14.92 -29.25 -13.72
N LEU A 75 -14.25 -30.27 -13.15
CA LEU A 75 -12.82 -30.54 -13.34
C LEU A 75 -12.42 -31.17 -14.70
N SER A 76 -13.34 -31.26 -15.66
CA SER A 76 -13.12 -31.95 -16.94
C SER A 76 -13.35 -31.07 -18.16
N MET A 77 -13.42 -29.75 -18.00
CA MET A 77 -13.59 -28.86 -19.15
C MET A 77 -12.24 -28.64 -19.82
N GLY A 78 -12.20 -28.75 -21.15
CA GLY A 78 -11.06 -28.25 -21.90
C GLY A 78 -10.94 -26.73 -21.71
N VAL A 79 -9.73 -26.19 -21.86
CA VAL A 79 -9.51 -24.74 -21.83
C VAL A 79 -10.33 -24.07 -22.94
N LYS A 80 -11.12 -23.07 -22.58
CA LYS A 80 -11.93 -22.24 -23.50
C LYS A 80 -11.65 -20.77 -23.22
N CYS A 81 -11.58 -19.97 -24.28
CA CYS A 81 -11.32 -18.54 -24.18
C CYS A 81 -12.60 -17.74 -24.33
N GLU A 82 -12.72 -16.66 -23.55
CA GLU A 82 -13.82 -15.71 -23.71
C GLU A 82 -13.92 -15.24 -25.19
N GLY A 83 -15.10 -15.40 -25.77
CA GLY A 83 -15.35 -15.12 -27.20
C GLY A 83 -15.25 -16.32 -28.14
N ASP A 84 -14.74 -17.48 -27.69
CA ASP A 84 -14.82 -18.71 -28.47
C ASP A 84 -16.30 -19.14 -28.67
N PRO A 85 -16.67 -19.77 -29.81
CA PRO A 85 -18.05 -20.18 -30.07
C PRO A 85 -18.65 -21.13 -29.03
N ASP A 86 -17.80 -21.94 -28.38
CA ASP A 86 -18.19 -22.91 -27.35
C ASP A 86 -17.86 -22.43 -25.93
N TRP A 87 -17.44 -21.17 -25.77
CA TRP A 87 -17.22 -20.61 -24.44
C TRP A 87 -18.55 -20.31 -23.77
N VAL A 88 -18.62 -20.66 -22.48
CA VAL A 88 -19.77 -20.41 -21.64
C VAL A 88 -19.33 -19.64 -20.41
N PHE A 89 -20.14 -18.65 -20.05
CA PHE A 89 -20.00 -17.99 -18.76
C PHE A 89 -20.44 -18.97 -17.66
N GLU A 90 -19.55 -19.23 -16.73
CA GLU A 90 -19.82 -19.98 -15.52
C GLU A 90 -19.29 -19.22 -14.31
N GLU A 91 -19.94 -19.39 -13.17
CA GLU A 91 -19.64 -18.74 -11.90
C GLU A 91 -19.78 -19.79 -10.79
N SER A 92 -18.82 -19.80 -9.87
CA SER A 92 -18.90 -20.63 -8.66
C SER A 92 -19.82 -19.98 -7.64
N SER A 93 -20.53 -20.81 -6.87
CA SER A 93 -21.33 -20.37 -5.73
C SER A 93 -20.49 -19.93 -4.53
N TYR A 94 -19.19 -20.25 -4.53
CA TYR A 94 -18.24 -19.90 -3.48
C TYR A 94 -17.69 -18.49 -3.64
N TYR A 95 -17.29 -17.89 -2.52
CA TYR A 95 -16.57 -16.62 -2.53
C TYR A 95 -15.07 -16.85 -2.36
N VAL A 96 -14.29 -16.05 -3.09
CA VAL A 96 -12.89 -15.80 -2.77
C VAL A 96 -12.83 -14.77 -1.65
N LEU A 97 -11.97 -15.04 -0.67
CA LEU A 97 -11.74 -14.18 0.49
C LEU A 97 -10.37 -13.50 0.40
N SER A 98 -10.22 -12.35 1.06
CA SER A 98 -8.92 -11.68 1.18
C SER A 98 -7.93 -12.56 1.94
N SER A 99 -6.79 -12.87 1.33
CA SER A 99 -5.73 -13.68 1.96
C SER A 99 -5.07 -12.97 3.14
N ALA A 100 -5.04 -11.65 3.15
CA ALA A 100 -4.49 -10.82 4.22
C ALA A 100 -5.23 -9.47 4.28
N PRO A 101 -5.11 -8.67 5.34
CA PRO A 101 -5.70 -7.33 5.38
C PRO A 101 -5.01 -6.39 4.39
N GLY A 102 -5.74 -5.46 3.79
CA GLY A 102 -5.17 -4.51 2.83
C GLY A 102 -6.19 -3.55 2.25
N VAL A 103 -5.77 -2.74 1.30
CA VAL A 103 -6.63 -1.82 0.54
C VAL A 103 -6.84 -2.37 -0.86
N VAL A 104 -8.09 -2.44 -1.30
CA VAL A 104 -8.43 -2.84 -2.67
C VAL A 104 -7.98 -1.74 -3.63
N VAL A 105 -7.12 -2.09 -4.58
CA VAL A 105 -6.63 -1.14 -5.60
C VAL A 105 -7.19 -1.45 -6.99
N GLN A 106 -7.83 -2.61 -7.17
CA GLN A 106 -8.60 -2.96 -8.36
C GLN A 106 -9.74 -3.90 -7.98
N ALA A 107 -10.93 -3.65 -8.53
CA ALA A 107 -12.09 -4.56 -8.48
C ALA A 107 -12.85 -4.49 -9.82
N SER A 108 -12.18 -4.92 -10.89
CA SER A 108 -12.67 -4.79 -12.27
C SER A 108 -11.88 -5.70 -13.22
N ASN A 109 -12.37 -5.87 -14.45
CA ASN A 109 -11.71 -6.68 -15.50
C ASN A 109 -11.36 -8.10 -15.03
N ALA A 110 -12.35 -8.77 -14.44
CA ALA A 110 -12.23 -10.09 -13.84
C ALA A 110 -11.12 -10.23 -12.77
N SER A 111 -10.74 -9.14 -12.11
CA SER A 111 -9.65 -9.13 -11.15
C SER A 111 -9.96 -8.33 -9.89
N VAL A 112 -9.47 -8.83 -8.75
CA VAL A 112 -9.28 -8.04 -7.53
C VAL A 112 -7.79 -7.98 -7.20
N LEU A 113 -7.24 -6.78 -7.03
CA LEU A 113 -5.88 -6.55 -6.53
C LEU A 113 -5.96 -5.85 -5.18
N ILE A 114 -5.19 -6.33 -4.22
CA ILE A 114 -5.14 -5.79 -2.86
C ILE A 114 -3.71 -5.39 -2.54
N ASP A 115 -3.51 -4.17 -2.07
CA ASP A 115 -2.26 -3.68 -1.52
C ASP A 115 -2.24 -3.90 0.00
N HIS A 116 -1.31 -4.71 0.47
CA HIS A 116 -1.16 -5.07 1.89
C HIS A 116 -0.16 -4.15 2.62
N GLY A 117 0.37 -3.14 1.93
CA GLY A 117 1.44 -2.29 2.42
C GLY A 117 2.83 -2.91 2.26
N GLY A 118 3.85 -2.08 2.41
CA GLY A 118 5.25 -2.54 2.34
C GLY A 118 5.67 -3.10 0.97
N GLY A 119 4.89 -2.82 -0.07
CA GLY A 119 5.10 -3.33 -1.43
C GLY A 119 4.55 -4.73 -1.68
N TRP A 120 3.86 -5.33 -0.71
CA TRP A 120 3.21 -6.63 -0.87
C TRP A 120 1.81 -6.48 -1.46
N ARG A 121 1.49 -7.27 -2.48
CA ARG A 121 0.14 -7.29 -3.08
C ARG A 121 -0.31 -8.71 -3.36
N SER A 122 -1.60 -8.98 -3.20
CA SER A 122 -2.21 -10.22 -3.68
C SER A 122 -3.21 -9.91 -4.77
N ARG A 123 -3.28 -10.79 -5.78
CA ARG A 123 -4.27 -10.69 -6.83
C ARG A 123 -5.04 -11.97 -7.02
N HIS A 124 -6.33 -11.78 -7.24
CA HIS A 124 -7.32 -12.80 -7.56
C HIS A 124 -7.83 -12.52 -8.97
N TYR A 125 -7.76 -13.50 -9.87
CA TYR A 125 -8.17 -13.39 -11.27
C TYR A 125 -9.16 -14.47 -11.66
N HIS A 126 -9.89 -14.22 -12.76
CA HIS A 126 -11.13 -14.91 -13.14
C HIS A 126 -12.31 -14.62 -12.19
N MET A 127 -12.40 -13.39 -11.69
CA MET A 127 -13.38 -12.96 -10.70
C MET A 127 -14.64 -12.34 -11.33
N THR A 128 -15.79 -12.53 -10.70
CA THR A 128 -17.04 -11.83 -11.02
C THR A 128 -17.82 -11.51 -9.74
N GLY A 129 -18.88 -10.70 -9.84
CA GLY A 129 -19.75 -10.41 -8.70
C GLY A 129 -19.00 -9.77 -7.53
N PHE A 130 -18.18 -8.76 -7.82
CA PHE A 130 -17.41 -8.03 -6.82
C PHE A 130 -18.32 -7.48 -5.72
N VAL A 131 -17.91 -7.67 -4.46
CA VAL A 131 -18.59 -7.16 -3.25
C VAL A 131 -17.71 -6.18 -2.48
N VAL A 132 -16.65 -5.69 -3.14
CA VAL A 132 -15.71 -4.67 -2.69
C VAL A 132 -15.48 -3.68 -3.84
N GLU A 133 -15.08 -2.47 -3.50
CA GLU A 133 -14.74 -1.39 -4.43
C GLU A 133 -13.28 -0.97 -4.24
N VAL A 134 -12.75 -0.19 -5.20
CA VAL A 134 -11.42 0.41 -5.03
C VAL A 134 -11.44 1.35 -3.81
N ASP A 135 -10.33 1.39 -3.09
CA ASP A 135 -10.11 2.10 -1.83
C ASP A 135 -10.79 1.48 -0.60
N ASP A 136 -11.57 0.41 -0.76
CA ASP A 136 -12.05 -0.36 0.39
C ASP A 136 -10.87 -0.97 1.16
N TYR A 137 -10.84 -0.75 2.46
CA TYR A 137 -10.03 -1.57 3.35
C TYR A 137 -10.74 -2.89 3.61
N VAL A 138 -10.03 -4.00 3.38
CA VAL A 138 -10.52 -5.36 3.62
C VAL A 138 -9.74 -6.00 4.76
N ALA A 139 -10.44 -6.70 5.64
CA ALA A 139 -9.81 -7.62 6.58
C ALA A 139 -9.45 -8.95 5.88
N ALA A 140 -8.48 -9.69 6.43
CA ALA A 140 -8.29 -11.08 6.03
C ALA A 140 -9.60 -11.86 6.24
N GLY A 141 -10.00 -12.65 5.25
CA GLY A 141 -11.25 -13.42 5.28
C GLY A 141 -12.48 -12.66 4.79
N GLN A 142 -12.37 -11.36 4.50
CA GLN A 142 -13.46 -10.61 3.90
C GLN A 142 -13.73 -11.11 2.48
N ARG A 143 -15.02 -11.28 2.13
CA ARG A 143 -15.43 -11.68 0.77
C ARG A 143 -15.05 -10.60 -0.23
N LEU A 144 -14.52 -11.02 -1.37
CA LEU A 144 -14.08 -10.12 -2.44
C LEU A 144 -14.98 -10.23 -3.66
N ALA A 145 -15.11 -11.45 -4.17
CA ALA A 145 -15.77 -11.77 -5.43
C ALA A 145 -15.99 -13.29 -5.52
N ARG A 146 -16.48 -13.76 -6.66
CA ARG A 146 -16.68 -15.18 -6.96
C ARG A 146 -15.82 -15.64 -8.13
N PRO A 147 -15.25 -16.86 -8.10
CA PRO A 147 -14.59 -17.47 -9.24
C PRO A 147 -15.53 -17.61 -10.44
N SER A 148 -15.01 -17.45 -11.66
CA SER A 148 -15.77 -17.48 -12.91
C SER A 148 -14.91 -17.89 -14.11
N THR A 149 -15.48 -17.89 -15.30
CA THR A 149 -14.75 -18.11 -16.57
C THR A 149 -14.36 -16.82 -17.31
N LEU A 150 -14.54 -15.64 -16.70
CA LEU A 150 -14.25 -14.33 -17.31
C LEU A 150 -12.76 -13.98 -17.33
N GLY A 151 -12.36 -13.09 -18.24
CA GLY A 151 -11.07 -12.40 -18.22
C GLY A 151 -10.06 -12.97 -19.23
N PHE A 152 -10.00 -14.29 -19.37
CA PHE A 152 -9.20 -14.95 -20.41
C PHE A 152 -9.60 -16.43 -20.59
N CYS A 153 -8.70 -17.23 -21.14
CA CYS A 153 -8.87 -18.68 -21.29
C CYS A 153 -8.82 -19.39 -19.95
N SER A 154 -9.80 -20.26 -19.71
CA SER A 154 -9.96 -21.01 -18.48
C SER A 154 -10.54 -22.41 -18.75
N SER A 155 -10.22 -23.37 -17.90
CA SER A 155 -10.82 -24.72 -17.88
C SER A 155 -12.01 -24.82 -16.92
N GLY A 156 -12.57 -23.70 -16.48
CA GLY A 156 -13.73 -23.64 -15.57
C GLY A 156 -13.57 -22.57 -14.48
N PRO A 157 -14.61 -22.26 -13.69
CA PRO A 157 -14.53 -21.27 -12.63
C PRO A 157 -13.39 -21.54 -11.64
N HIS A 158 -12.41 -20.65 -11.52
CA HIS A 158 -11.32 -20.81 -10.55
C HIS A 158 -10.77 -19.44 -10.12
N ASN A 159 -9.94 -19.45 -9.08
CA ASN A 159 -9.16 -18.30 -8.65
C ASN A 159 -7.71 -18.49 -9.11
N HIS A 160 -7.32 -17.77 -10.16
CA HIS A 160 -5.93 -17.65 -10.59
C HIS A 160 -5.26 -16.62 -9.67
N PHE A 161 -4.45 -17.10 -8.72
CA PHE A 161 -3.96 -16.33 -7.58
C PHE A 161 -2.45 -16.13 -7.62
N TRP A 162 -1.99 -14.90 -7.41
CA TRP A 162 -0.56 -14.62 -7.25
C TRP A 162 -0.29 -13.52 -6.24
N ILE A 163 0.97 -13.45 -5.82
CA ILE A 163 1.49 -12.42 -4.92
C ILE A 163 2.65 -11.69 -5.59
N GLU A 164 2.64 -10.37 -5.45
CA GLU A 164 3.75 -9.47 -5.80
C GLU A 164 4.49 -9.10 -4.51
N GLY A 165 5.82 -9.21 -4.53
CA GLY A 165 6.68 -8.83 -3.44
C GLY A 165 7.10 -7.35 -3.49
N PRO A 166 7.87 -6.86 -2.48
CA PRO A 166 8.27 -5.46 -2.38
C PRO A 166 9.13 -4.94 -3.55
N ASN A 167 9.70 -5.84 -4.36
CA ASN A 167 10.42 -5.51 -5.59
C ASN A 167 9.48 -5.28 -6.80
N GLY A 168 8.17 -5.45 -6.62
CA GLY A 168 7.16 -5.35 -7.69
C GLY A 168 7.11 -6.57 -8.61
N GLU A 169 7.87 -7.63 -8.32
CA GLU A 169 7.85 -8.88 -9.08
C GLU A 169 6.93 -9.90 -8.42
N THR A 170 6.36 -10.79 -9.23
CA THR A 170 5.58 -11.90 -8.69
C THR A 170 6.49 -12.96 -8.08
N THR A 171 6.05 -13.58 -6.99
CA THR A 171 6.88 -14.50 -6.23
C THR A 171 6.09 -15.67 -5.66
N ALA A 172 6.71 -16.86 -5.69
CA ALA A 172 6.24 -18.06 -5.00
C ALA A 172 6.98 -18.26 -3.66
N ASP A 173 7.98 -17.43 -3.37
CA ASP A 173 8.72 -17.43 -2.10
C ASP A 173 7.90 -16.69 -1.03
N VAL A 174 6.73 -17.26 -0.74
CA VAL A 174 5.76 -16.79 0.23
C VAL A 174 5.16 -17.97 0.96
N THR A 175 4.68 -17.73 2.16
CA THR A 175 3.90 -18.73 2.92
C THR A 175 2.41 -18.43 2.86
N LEU A 176 1.58 -19.43 2.56
CA LEU A 176 0.12 -19.40 2.59
C LEU A 176 -0.40 -20.34 3.69
N SER A 177 -1.08 -19.81 4.69
CA SER A 177 -1.58 -20.58 5.85
C SER A 177 -0.50 -21.45 6.51
N GLY A 178 0.72 -20.92 6.63
CA GLY A 178 1.86 -21.64 7.21
C GLY A 178 2.54 -22.64 6.27
N ILE A 179 2.04 -22.82 5.03
CA ILE A 179 2.61 -23.71 4.02
C ILE A 179 3.43 -22.87 3.03
N PRO A 180 4.72 -23.17 2.78
CA PRO A 180 5.45 -22.54 1.69
C PRO A 180 4.69 -22.73 0.38
N ALA A 181 4.43 -21.67 -0.36
CA ALA A 181 3.58 -21.77 -1.55
C ALA A 181 4.19 -22.73 -2.58
N THR A 182 5.52 -22.79 -2.69
CA THR A 182 6.24 -23.78 -3.51
C THR A 182 5.99 -25.25 -3.13
N GLU A 183 5.49 -25.51 -1.92
CA GLU A 183 5.12 -26.85 -1.45
C GLU A 183 3.64 -27.17 -1.68
N ILE A 184 2.84 -26.22 -2.14
CA ILE A 184 1.46 -26.48 -2.56
C ILE A 184 1.51 -27.29 -3.87
N GLY A 185 1.21 -28.57 -3.77
CA GLY A 185 1.27 -29.52 -4.87
C GLY A 185 0.19 -29.29 -5.93
N ILE A 186 0.30 -30.05 -7.02
CA ILE A 186 -0.59 -29.99 -8.19
C ILE A 186 -1.69 -31.05 -8.09
N ASN A 187 -2.92 -30.73 -8.51
CA ASN A 187 -4.07 -31.63 -8.40
C ASN A 187 -4.31 -32.15 -6.98
N GLU A 188 -4.08 -31.28 -6.00
CA GLU A 188 -4.18 -31.61 -4.59
C GLU A 188 -5.31 -30.81 -3.93
N TYR A 189 -5.96 -31.46 -2.98
CA TYR A 189 -7.05 -30.87 -2.22
C TYR A 189 -6.50 -30.22 -0.95
N TYR A 190 -6.71 -28.92 -0.82
CA TYR A 190 -6.29 -28.13 0.34
C TYR A 190 -7.49 -27.65 1.13
N SER A 191 -7.53 -27.99 2.42
CA SER A 191 -8.52 -27.46 3.34
C SER A 191 -8.00 -26.18 4.00
N ALA A 192 -8.84 -25.15 4.09
CA ALA A 192 -8.54 -23.95 4.87
C ALA A 192 -8.76 -24.19 6.38
N THR A 193 -8.16 -25.23 6.93
CA THR A 193 -8.32 -25.55 8.34
C THR A 193 -7.72 -24.41 9.19
N PHE A 194 -8.51 -23.86 10.11
CA PHE A 194 -8.20 -22.71 10.97
C PHE A 194 -8.03 -21.33 10.32
N ASN A 195 -8.39 -21.14 9.04
CA ASN A 195 -8.26 -19.82 8.40
C ASN A 195 -9.40 -18.84 8.76
N PHE A 196 -10.64 -19.13 8.34
CA PHE A 196 -11.75 -18.17 8.44
C PHE A 196 -13.07 -18.84 8.87
N GLU A 197 -13.38 -18.82 10.17
CA GLU A 197 -14.56 -19.50 10.75
C GLU A 197 -15.88 -19.21 9.97
N PRO A 198 -16.79 -20.20 9.83
CA PRO A 198 -18.09 -20.00 9.16
C PRO A 198 -18.92 -18.92 9.87
N GLY A 199 -19.32 -17.88 9.15
CA GLY A 199 -20.01 -16.71 9.71
C GLY A 199 -19.08 -15.62 10.26
N GLY A 200 -17.77 -15.85 10.24
CA GLY A 200 -16.70 -14.91 10.57
C GLY A 200 -16.35 -13.96 9.43
N GLY A 201 -17.35 -13.40 8.75
CA GLY A 201 -17.16 -12.08 8.17
C GLY A 201 -17.04 -11.14 9.36
N ALA A 202 -15.85 -11.04 9.96
CA ALA A 202 -15.59 -10.07 10.99
C ALA A 202 -16.15 -8.76 10.45
N SER A 203 -17.12 -8.17 11.17
CA SER A 203 -17.46 -6.78 10.91
C SER A 203 -16.12 -6.05 10.88
N PRO A 204 -15.80 -5.33 9.80
CA PRO A 204 -14.47 -4.78 9.63
C PRO A 204 -14.11 -4.10 10.96
N PRO A 205 -12.91 -4.35 11.53
CA PRO A 205 -12.40 -3.45 12.54
C PRO A 205 -12.68 -2.04 12.00
N PRO A 206 -13.30 -1.12 12.79
CA PRO A 206 -13.64 0.20 12.28
C PRO A 206 -12.43 0.68 11.51
N ALA A 207 -12.63 0.91 10.19
CA ALA A 207 -11.55 1.21 9.27
C ALA A 207 -10.60 2.14 10.02
N PRO A 208 -9.29 1.82 10.13
CA PRO A 208 -8.36 2.71 10.85
C PRO A 208 -8.70 4.08 10.33
N THR A 209 -9.19 4.98 11.22
CA THR A 209 -9.80 6.24 10.79
C THR A 209 -8.86 6.79 9.76
N ALA A 210 -9.31 6.81 8.49
CA ALA A 210 -8.47 7.22 7.40
C ALA A 210 -7.89 8.53 7.89
N THR A 211 -6.58 8.57 8.13
CA THR A 211 -5.93 9.86 8.29
C THR A 211 -6.33 10.55 7.02
N PRO A 212 -7.18 11.59 7.07
CA PRO A 212 -7.83 12.12 5.89
C PRO A 212 -6.71 12.26 4.87
N SER A 213 -6.80 11.43 3.82
CA SER A 213 -5.80 11.45 2.78
C SER A 213 -5.79 12.90 2.37
N GLY A 214 -4.63 13.54 2.53
CA GLY A 214 -4.41 14.80 1.86
C GLY A 214 -4.85 14.62 0.41
N PRO A 215 -5.38 15.67 -0.21
CA PRO A 215 -6.01 15.56 -1.51
C PRO A 215 -5.07 14.82 -2.47
N LEU A 216 -5.64 13.87 -3.24
CA LEU A 216 -4.88 12.91 -4.06
C LEU A 216 -3.95 13.68 -5.01
N ARG A 217 -2.65 13.37 -4.99
CA ARG A 217 -1.69 14.00 -5.92
C ARG A 217 -2.10 13.69 -7.36
N GLY A 218 -2.28 14.73 -8.17
CA GLY A 218 -2.79 14.62 -9.53
C GLY A 218 -4.31 14.74 -9.66
N ASP A 219 -5.08 14.70 -8.56
CA ASP A 219 -6.52 14.97 -8.51
C ASP A 219 -6.72 16.48 -8.37
N ALA A 220 -6.58 17.17 -9.51
CA ALA A 220 -6.60 18.62 -9.58
C ALA A 220 -8.02 19.19 -9.48
N ASN A 221 -9.05 18.40 -9.81
CA ASN A 221 -10.45 18.80 -9.70
C ASN A 221 -11.16 18.31 -8.42
N CYS A 222 -10.50 17.48 -7.62
CA CYS A 222 -11.02 16.89 -6.38
C CYS A 222 -12.30 16.08 -6.51
N ASP A 223 -12.46 15.41 -7.63
CA ASP A 223 -13.52 14.43 -7.79
C ASP A 223 -13.17 13.05 -7.18
N GLY A 224 -11.98 12.95 -6.57
CA GLY A 224 -11.47 11.74 -5.95
C GLY A 224 -10.84 10.77 -6.94
N ARG A 225 -10.61 11.19 -8.19
CA ARG A 225 -9.97 10.39 -9.24
C ARG A 225 -8.80 11.18 -9.85
N VAL A 226 -7.95 10.45 -10.57
CA VAL A 226 -6.87 11.05 -11.37
C VAL A 226 -7.08 10.63 -12.82
N ASP A 227 -7.63 11.51 -13.63
CA ASP A 227 -7.93 11.28 -15.04
C ASP A 227 -7.64 12.49 -15.95
N ALA A 228 -8.10 12.43 -17.21
CA ALA A 228 -7.83 13.49 -18.19
C ALA A 228 -8.52 14.83 -17.83
N SER A 229 -9.57 14.78 -17.01
CA SER A 229 -10.26 15.94 -16.46
C SER A 229 -9.33 16.73 -15.54
N ASP A 230 -8.51 16.05 -14.75
CA ASP A 230 -7.51 16.68 -13.89
C ASP A 230 -6.42 17.39 -14.66
N ALA A 231 -5.92 16.77 -15.73
CA ALA A 231 -4.94 17.41 -16.59
C ALA A 231 -5.52 18.68 -17.26
N THR A 232 -6.82 18.66 -17.56
CA THR A 232 -7.54 19.84 -18.03
C THR A 232 -7.57 20.90 -16.94
N THR A 233 -7.87 20.54 -15.69
CA THR A 233 -7.86 21.46 -14.56
C THR A 233 -6.48 22.08 -14.31
N VAL A 234 -5.39 21.30 -14.41
CA VAL A 234 -4.01 21.83 -14.33
C VAL A 234 -3.77 22.89 -15.42
N LEU A 235 -4.21 22.65 -16.65
CA LEU A 235 -4.10 23.63 -17.74
C LEU A 235 -4.93 24.90 -17.50
N TRP A 236 -6.08 24.78 -16.83
CA TRP A 236 -6.91 25.93 -16.45
C TRP A 236 -6.21 26.76 -15.38
N ILE A 237 -5.60 26.13 -14.38
CA ILE A 237 -4.80 26.79 -13.34
C ILE A 237 -3.63 27.56 -13.97
N ILE A 238 -2.90 26.95 -14.91
CA ILE A 238 -1.81 27.60 -15.66
C ILE A 238 -2.32 28.80 -16.47
N ALA A 239 -3.53 28.72 -17.02
CA ALA A 239 -4.18 29.79 -17.74
C ALA A 239 -4.73 30.92 -16.84
N GLY A 240 -4.54 30.83 -15.52
CA GLY A 240 -5.03 31.81 -14.55
C GLY A 240 -6.54 31.71 -14.29
N GLN A 241 -7.17 30.60 -14.68
CA GLN A 241 -8.55 30.29 -14.32
C GLN A 241 -8.53 29.51 -13.02
N THR A 242 -9.06 30.10 -11.94
CA THR A 242 -9.08 29.44 -10.63
C THR A 242 -10.36 28.65 -10.44
N ASP A 243 -10.24 27.35 -10.16
CA ASP A 243 -11.30 26.56 -9.55
C ASP A 243 -11.28 26.75 -8.01
N PRO A 244 -12.41 27.03 -7.32
CA PRO A 244 -12.39 27.42 -5.91
C PRO A 244 -12.19 26.29 -4.90
N GLU A 245 -12.32 25.01 -5.27
CA GLU A 245 -12.59 23.98 -4.25
C GLU A 245 -11.36 23.19 -3.76
N CYS A 246 -10.26 23.08 -4.54
CA CYS A 246 -9.15 22.20 -4.12
C CYS A 246 -7.71 22.72 -4.14
N GLY A 247 -7.50 23.92 -4.66
CA GLY A 247 -6.23 24.59 -4.51
C GLY A 247 -5.07 23.91 -5.23
N THR A 248 -3.98 24.65 -5.32
CA THR A 248 -2.77 24.37 -6.10
C THR A 248 -1.94 23.18 -5.61
N VAL A 249 -2.41 22.42 -4.61
CA VAL A 249 -1.56 21.48 -3.85
C VAL A 249 -1.52 20.09 -4.48
N THR A 250 -2.59 19.67 -5.17
CA THR A 250 -2.63 18.39 -5.91
C THR A 250 -2.16 18.51 -7.35
N ALA A 251 -2.26 19.71 -7.92
CA ALA A 251 -1.89 20.01 -9.29
C ALA A 251 -0.37 20.01 -9.52
N ASP A 252 0.44 20.20 -8.49
CA ASP A 252 1.91 20.05 -8.55
C ASP A 252 2.25 18.57 -8.35
N THR A 253 2.36 17.83 -9.46
CA THR A 253 2.57 16.39 -9.50
C THR A 253 4.02 15.98 -9.34
N ASP A 254 4.98 16.85 -9.69
CA ASP A 254 6.41 16.57 -9.59
C ASP A 254 7.10 17.19 -8.37
N CYS A 255 6.35 17.98 -7.58
CA CYS A 255 6.78 18.61 -6.34
C CYS A 255 7.89 19.65 -6.48
N ASP A 256 8.01 20.28 -7.65
CA ASP A 256 8.96 21.36 -7.84
C ASP A 256 8.48 22.71 -7.24
N GLY A 257 7.23 22.75 -6.74
CA GLY A 257 6.60 23.91 -6.13
C GLY A 257 5.98 24.87 -7.14
N LEU A 258 5.94 24.49 -8.42
CA LEU A 258 5.30 25.21 -9.51
C LEU A 258 4.18 24.34 -10.09
N ILE A 259 3.19 24.98 -10.71
CA ILE A 259 2.20 24.27 -11.52
C ILE A 259 2.50 24.61 -12.98
N THR A 260 2.94 23.61 -13.72
CA THR A 260 3.40 23.77 -15.09
C THR A 260 2.78 22.73 -16.01
N ILE A 261 3.07 22.84 -17.32
CA ILE A 261 2.60 21.86 -18.30
C ILE A 261 3.22 20.47 -18.07
N GLU A 262 4.32 20.40 -17.33
CA GLU A 262 4.92 19.15 -16.85
C GLU A 262 3.92 18.37 -16.01
N ASP A 263 3.19 19.07 -15.14
CA ASP A 263 2.20 18.48 -14.26
C ASP A 263 0.99 17.95 -15.02
N ALA A 264 0.48 18.73 -15.97
CA ALA A 264 -0.63 18.29 -16.82
C ALA A 264 -0.24 17.03 -17.61
N ARG A 265 1.01 16.96 -18.09
CA ARG A 265 1.52 15.76 -18.77
C ARG A 265 1.64 14.59 -17.80
N ASN A 266 2.16 14.81 -16.60
CA ASN A 266 2.30 13.76 -15.59
C ASN A 266 0.93 13.21 -15.19
N THR A 267 -0.09 14.05 -15.01
CA THR A 267 -1.47 13.62 -14.80
C THR A 267 -2.01 12.77 -15.97
N LEU A 268 -1.78 13.20 -17.22
CA LEU A 268 -2.18 12.40 -18.40
C LEU A 268 -1.48 11.05 -18.51
N LEU A 269 -0.23 10.95 -18.05
CA LEU A 269 0.53 9.69 -18.02
C LEU A 269 0.03 8.71 -16.96
N HIS A 270 -0.79 9.15 -16.00
CA HIS A 270 -1.42 8.31 -14.98
C HIS A 270 -2.89 7.96 -15.32
N VAL A 271 -3.40 8.41 -16.48
CA VAL A 271 -4.72 8.01 -16.98
C VAL A 271 -4.67 6.51 -17.31
N PRO A 272 -5.60 5.68 -16.79
CA PRO A 272 -5.51 4.20 -16.76
C PRO A 272 -5.44 3.48 -18.12
N THR A 273 -5.44 4.22 -19.25
CA THR A 273 -5.15 3.66 -20.58
C THR A 273 -3.66 3.58 -20.91
N LEU A 274 -2.78 4.18 -20.11
CA LEU A 274 -1.33 4.10 -20.23
C LEU A 274 -0.77 3.74 -18.86
N SER A 275 -0.55 2.45 -18.61
CA SER A 275 -0.03 1.93 -17.36
C SER A 275 1.25 2.64 -16.91
N VAL A 276 1.17 3.45 -15.85
CA VAL A 276 2.32 3.85 -15.04
C VAL A 276 1.90 3.86 -13.57
N LEU A 277 2.81 3.34 -12.74
CA LEU A 277 2.78 3.28 -11.27
C LEU A 277 2.30 4.59 -10.63
N PRO A 278 1.68 4.57 -9.42
CA PRO A 278 1.38 5.81 -8.70
C PRO A 278 2.67 6.61 -8.49
N ALA A 279 2.60 7.92 -8.74
CA ALA A 279 3.72 8.83 -8.54
C ALA A 279 4.30 8.68 -7.11
N PRO A 280 5.64 8.67 -6.96
CA PRO A 280 6.26 8.59 -5.64
C PRO A 280 5.77 9.73 -4.74
N ALA A 281 5.42 9.40 -3.49
CA ALA A 281 5.03 10.38 -2.49
C ALA A 281 6.13 11.44 -2.32
N CYS A 282 5.76 12.71 -2.25
CA CYS A 282 6.75 13.75 -2.04
C CYS A 282 7.45 13.60 -0.70
N PRO A 283 8.73 13.98 -0.63
CA PRO A 283 9.41 14.06 0.65
C PRO A 283 8.60 14.98 1.56
N ALA A 284 8.23 14.46 2.74
CA ALA A 284 7.57 15.27 3.75
C ALA A 284 8.41 16.53 4.03
N PRO A 285 7.79 17.71 4.24
CA PRO A 285 8.53 18.88 4.67
C PRO A 285 9.33 18.52 5.92
N ALA A 286 10.61 18.94 5.95
CA ALA A 286 11.47 18.69 7.09
C ALA A 286 10.74 19.13 8.38
N PRO A 287 10.72 18.31 9.44
CA PRO A 287 9.95 18.61 10.64
C PRO A 287 10.39 19.98 11.17
N THR A 288 9.43 20.89 11.31
CA THR A 288 9.63 22.15 12.02
C THR A 288 10.20 21.82 13.40
N PRO A 289 11.31 22.43 13.84
CA PRO A 289 11.91 22.11 15.14
C PRO A 289 10.85 22.28 16.23
N GLU A 290 10.67 21.22 17.02
CA GLU A 290 9.72 21.17 18.13
C GLU A 290 10.02 22.32 19.10
N PRO A 291 9.02 23.09 19.54
CA PRO A 291 9.24 24.16 20.51
C PRO A 291 9.84 23.55 21.78
N THR A 292 10.96 24.10 22.24
CA THR A 292 11.62 23.65 23.46
C THR A 292 10.61 23.63 24.62
N PRO A 293 10.42 22.48 25.29
CA PRO A 293 9.41 22.36 26.34
C PRO A 293 9.73 23.36 27.47
N THR A 294 8.75 24.22 27.77
CA THR A 294 8.82 25.11 28.93
C THR A 294 8.71 24.25 30.18
N VAL A 295 9.79 24.16 30.94
CA VAL A 295 9.84 23.39 32.19
C VAL A 295 8.81 23.96 33.17
N ALA A 296 7.84 23.13 33.57
CA ALA A 296 6.85 23.49 34.59
C ALA A 296 7.55 23.71 35.95
N PRO A 297 7.16 24.73 36.73
CA PRO A 297 7.79 25.00 38.02
C PRO A 297 7.56 23.84 39.00
N THR A 298 8.64 23.42 39.66
CA THR A 298 8.64 22.37 40.68
C THR A 298 7.70 22.71 41.84
N PRO A 299 6.79 21.81 42.26
CA PRO A 299 5.91 22.08 43.41
C PRO A 299 6.73 22.20 44.70
N THR A 300 6.38 23.20 45.51
CA THR A 300 6.99 23.46 46.83
C THR A 300 6.65 22.33 47.80
N PRO A 301 7.63 21.77 48.54
CA PRO A 301 7.38 20.66 49.46
C PRO A 301 6.49 21.06 50.64
N THR A 302 5.41 20.29 50.84
CA THR A 302 4.49 20.41 51.98
C THR A 302 5.17 19.94 53.27
N ALA A 303 5.10 20.77 54.32
CA ALA A 303 5.67 20.46 55.63
C ALA A 303 5.00 19.24 56.29
N PRO A 304 5.75 18.41 57.06
CA PRO A 304 5.20 17.23 57.72
C PRO A 304 4.23 17.60 58.85
N SER A 305 3.08 16.92 58.86
CA SER A 305 2.05 17.04 59.89
C SER A 305 2.53 16.46 61.22
N VAL A 306 2.49 17.26 62.28
CA VAL A 306 2.90 16.85 63.63
C VAL A 306 1.71 16.22 64.35
N THR A 307 1.80 14.92 64.65
CA THR A 307 0.79 14.20 65.44
C THR A 307 0.89 14.59 66.92
N PRO A 308 -0.20 15.03 67.59
CA PRO A 308 -0.17 15.34 69.00
C PRO A 308 -0.16 14.05 69.87
N PRO A 309 0.45 14.10 71.08
CA PRO A 309 0.57 12.95 71.96
C PRO A 309 -0.75 12.59 72.66
N PRO A 310 -0.95 11.32 73.03
CA PRO A 310 -2.19 10.85 73.64
C PRO A 310 -2.37 11.36 75.07
N THR A 311 -3.56 11.89 75.34
CA THR A 311 -4.02 12.32 76.66
C THR A 311 -4.17 11.13 77.60
N ARG A 312 -3.51 11.18 78.77
CA ARG A 312 -3.63 10.18 79.83
C ARG A 312 -4.88 10.49 80.67
N ALA A 313 -5.83 9.55 80.73
CA ALA A 313 -7.00 9.63 81.60
C ALA A 313 -6.65 9.14 83.04
N PRO A 314 -7.34 9.65 84.07
CA PRO A 314 -7.08 9.34 85.49
C PRO A 314 -7.48 7.92 85.91
#